data_AF-A0A924VVJ9-F1
#
_entry.id   AF-A0A924VVJ9-F1
#
_cell.length_a   1.000
_cell.length_b   1.000
_cell.length_c   1.000
_cell.angle_alpha   90.00
_cell.angle_beta   90.00
_cell.angle_gamma   90.00
#
_symmetry.space_group_name_H-M   'P 1'
#
loop_
_entity.id
_entity.type
_entity.pdbx_description
1 polymer ?
#
loop_
_entity_poly.entity_id
_entity_poly.type
_entity_poly.pdbx_seq_one_letter_code
_entity_poly.pdbx_strand_id
1 'polypeptide(L)'
;MYSEKVMDHFSNPRNVGELTNASGVGQVGNAKCGDIMKIYLQIEDNIIKDVKFKTFGCGAAVATSSMATEMIIGRTVEEALLLT
;
A
#
# COMPACT_ATOMS: atom_id res chain seq x y z
N MET A 1 -20.10 8.16 -8.71
CA MET A 1 -19.02 9.17 -8.67
C MET A 1 -18.10 8.77 -7.52
N TYR A 2 -16.78 8.79 -7.70
CA TYR A 2 -15.85 8.47 -6.60
C TYR A 2 -15.94 9.52 -5.49
N SER A 3 -15.72 9.10 -4.24
CA SER A 3 -15.69 10.04 -3.12
C SER A 3 -14.49 10.98 -3.23
N GLU A 4 -14.59 12.16 -2.61
CA GLU A 4 -13.48 13.12 -2.55
C GLU A 4 -12.20 12.47 -2.00
N LYS A 5 -12.36 11.57 -1.01
CA LYS A 5 -11.24 10.82 -0.43
C LYS A 5 -10.54 9.94 -1.47
N VAL A 6 -11.29 9.20 -2.29
CA VAL A 6 -10.68 8.36 -3.35
C VAL A 6 -9.95 9.23 -4.37
N MET A 7 -10.53 10.38 -4.74
CA MET A 7 -9.92 11.31 -5.70
C MET A 7 -8.64 11.94 -5.17
N ASP A 8 -8.57 12.25 -3.88
CA ASP A 8 -7.36 12.77 -3.23
C ASP A 8 -6.25 11.73 -3.18
N HIS A 9 -6.55 10.48 -2.80
CA HIS A 9 -5.54 9.41 -2.83
C HIS A 9 -5.10 9.03 -4.26
N PHE A 10 -5.95 9.23 -5.26
CA PHE A 10 -5.55 9.09 -6.67
C PHE A 10 -4.60 10.21 -7.11
N SER A 11 -4.93 11.47 -6.80
CA SER A 11 -4.17 12.63 -7.27
C SER A 11 -2.89 12.89 -6.46
N ASN A 12 -2.92 12.57 -5.16
CA ASN A 12 -1.85 12.74 -4.19
C ASN A 12 -1.64 11.43 -3.41
N PRO A 13 -1.15 10.36 -4.05
CA PRO A 13 -0.97 9.08 -3.35
C PRO A 13 0.09 9.20 -2.24
N ARG A 14 -0.30 8.82 -1.03
CA ARG A 14 0.57 8.70 0.15
C ARG A 14 1.46 7.48 0.01
N ASN A 15 2.66 7.52 0.58
CA ASN A 15 3.53 6.34 0.74
C ASN A 15 4.00 5.67 -0.56
N VAL A 16 4.02 6.40 -1.67
CA VAL A 16 4.60 5.89 -2.92
C VAL A 16 6.13 5.81 -2.77
N GLY A 17 6.71 4.66 -3.11
CA GLY A 17 8.16 4.48 -3.09
C GLY A 17 8.58 3.05 -2.75
N GLU A 18 9.83 2.92 -2.35
CA GLU A 18 10.41 1.65 -1.87
C GLU A 18 11.09 1.88 -0.53
N LEU A 19 11.27 0.81 0.25
CA LEU A 19 12.12 0.78 1.43
C LEU A 19 13.31 -0.12 1.14
N THR A 20 14.53 0.40 1.36
CA THR A 20 15.77 -0.34 1.12
C THR A 20 16.03 -1.45 2.14
N ASN A 21 15.57 -1.28 3.38
CA ASN A 21 15.78 -2.23 4.48
C ASN A 21 14.46 -2.79 5.03
N ALA A 22 13.48 -3.02 4.16
CA ALA A 22 12.17 -3.52 4.56
C ALA A 22 12.28 -4.86 5.31
N SER A 23 11.57 -4.98 6.44
CA SER A 23 11.37 -6.25 7.15
C SER A 23 10.63 -7.28 6.28
N GLY A 24 9.75 -6.83 5.39
CA GLY A 24 9.02 -7.69 4.47
C GLY A 24 8.65 -6.99 3.17
N VAL A 25 8.60 -7.76 2.07
CA VAL A 25 8.20 -7.28 0.75
C VAL A 25 7.19 -8.25 0.15
N GLY A 26 6.04 -7.73 -0.24
CA GLY A 26 4.99 -8.48 -0.95
C GLY A 26 4.82 -7.95 -2.36
N GLN A 27 4.57 -8.84 -3.32
CA GLN A 27 4.26 -8.46 -4.70
C GLN A 27 3.14 -9.33 -5.25
N VAL A 28 2.15 -8.69 -5.89
CA VAL A 28 1.01 -9.36 -6.51
C VAL A 28 0.70 -8.75 -7.87
N GLY A 29 0.12 -9.55 -8.76
CA GLY A 29 -0.23 -9.14 -10.13
C GLY A 29 0.83 -9.53 -11.16
N ASN A 30 0.56 -9.19 -12.43
CA ASN A 30 1.49 -9.45 -13.53
C ASN A 30 1.29 -8.44 -14.67
N ALA A 31 2.33 -8.27 -15.48
CA ALA A 31 2.35 -7.29 -16.57
C ALA A 31 1.30 -7.55 -17.66
N LYS A 32 0.82 -8.80 -17.82
CA LYS A 32 -0.21 -9.14 -18.81
C LYS A 32 -1.59 -8.68 -18.39
N CYS A 33 -1.88 -8.64 -17.09
CA CYS A 33 -3.14 -8.18 -16.53
C CYS A 33 -3.22 -6.65 -16.40
N GLY A 34 -2.10 -5.94 -16.57
CA GLY A 34 -2.04 -4.47 -16.51
C GLY A 34 -1.90 -3.90 -15.09
N ASP A 35 -2.15 -4.70 -14.05
CA ASP A 35 -1.99 -4.30 -12.65
C ASP A 35 -0.89 -5.13 -11.96
N ILE A 36 0.11 -4.46 -11.40
CA ILE A 36 1.17 -5.02 -10.56
C ILE A 36 1.34 -4.12 -9.34
N MET A 37 1.23 -4.68 -8.15
CA MET A 37 1.48 -3.96 -6.90
C MET A 37 2.60 -4.63 -6.11
N LYS A 38 3.51 -3.80 -5.60
CA LYS A 38 4.59 -4.19 -4.70
C LYS A 38 4.52 -3.33 -3.45
N ILE A 39 4.52 -3.96 -2.29
CA ILE A 39 4.45 -3.31 -0.98
C ILE A 39 5.69 -3.67 -0.17
N TYR A 40 6.18 -2.71 0.60
CA TYR A 40 7.35 -2.80 1.46
C TYR A 40 6.90 -2.45 2.87
N LEU A 41 7.22 -3.29 3.85
CA LEU A 41 6.85 -3.12 5.25
C LEU A 41 8.10 -3.04 6.11
N GLN A 42 8.19 -2.00 6.95
CA GLN A 42 9.10 -1.94 8.08
C GLN A 42 8.33 -2.33 9.34
N ILE A 43 8.77 -3.40 10.01
CA ILE A 43 8.10 -3.95 11.19
C ILE A 43 9.09 -3.99 12.34
N GLU A 44 8.68 -3.45 13.49
CA GLU A 44 9.43 -3.44 14.75
C GLU A 44 8.47 -3.78 15.88
N ASP A 45 8.86 -4.72 16.74
CA ASP A 45 8.04 -5.20 17.88
C ASP A 45 6.60 -5.55 17.47
N ASN A 46 6.47 -6.24 16.33
CA ASN A 46 5.20 -6.63 15.72
C ASN A 46 4.29 -5.47 15.25
N ILE A 47 4.80 -4.23 15.24
CA ILE A 47 4.08 -3.03 14.79
C ILE A 47 4.65 -2.57 13.45
N ILE A 48 3.77 -2.24 12.51
CA ILE A 48 4.13 -1.69 11.20
C ILE A 48 4.52 -0.21 11.38
N LYS A 49 5.81 0.11 11.23
CA LYS A 49 6.35 1.47 11.45
C LYS A 49 6.32 2.33 10.20
N ASP A 50 6.62 1.74 9.05
CA ASP A 50 6.56 2.41 7.76
C ASP A 50 6.12 1.42 6.69
N VAL A 51 5.42 1.95 5.70
CA VAL A 51 4.96 1.20 4.54
C VAL A 51 5.22 2.04 3.32
N LYS A 52 5.79 1.43 2.29
CA LYS A 52 5.83 2.02 0.95
C LYS A 52 5.23 1.09 -0.07
N PHE A 53 4.73 1.64 -1.16
CA PHE A 53 4.28 0.83 -2.27
C PHE A 53 4.71 1.41 -3.62
N LYS A 54 4.81 0.51 -4.59
CA LYS A 54 4.79 0.83 -6.02
C LYS A 54 3.66 0.06 -6.65
N THR A 55 2.89 0.73 -7.48
CA THR A 55 1.87 0.08 -8.29
C THR A 55 1.97 0.57 -9.72
N PHE A 56 1.83 -0.35 -10.65
CA PHE A 56 1.55 -0.07 -12.04
C PHE A 56 0.14 -0.57 -12.28
N GLY A 57 -0.80 0.31 -12.59
CA GLY A 57 -2.19 -0.07 -12.72
C GLY A 57 -3.12 1.11 -12.91
N CYS A 58 -4.42 0.83 -12.94
CA CYS A 58 -5.44 1.88 -13.09
C CYS A 58 -5.46 2.85 -11.89
N GLY A 59 -6.08 4.02 -12.06
CA GLY A 59 -6.17 5.01 -10.98
C GLY A 59 -6.85 4.51 -9.70
N ALA A 60 -7.76 3.54 -9.83
CA ALA A 60 -8.35 2.87 -8.68
C ALA A 60 -7.30 2.06 -7.90
N ALA A 61 -6.39 1.35 -8.58
CA ALA A 61 -5.30 0.61 -7.96
C ALA A 61 -4.33 1.53 -7.20
N VAL A 62 -4.07 2.73 -7.73
CA VAL A 62 -3.25 3.76 -7.05
C VAL A 62 -3.95 4.25 -5.78
N ALA A 63 -5.22 4.64 -5.89
CA ALA A 63 -5.98 5.18 -4.76
C ALA A 63 -6.14 4.14 -3.63
N THR A 64 -6.51 2.90 -3.95
CA THR A 64 -6.70 1.85 -2.96
C THR A 64 -5.39 1.45 -2.29
N SER A 65 -4.29 1.34 -3.05
CA SER A 65 -2.97 1.07 -2.48
C SER A 65 -2.56 2.18 -1.50
N SER A 66 -2.76 3.44 -1.89
CA SER A 66 -2.45 4.57 -1.02
C SER A 66 -3.26 4.54 0.29
N MET A 67 -4.57 4.33 0.20
CA MET A 67 -5.45 4.24 1.37
C MET A 67 -5.05 3.07 2.28
N ALA A 68 -4.77 1.90 1.71
CA ALA A 68 -4.38 0.72 2.47
C ALA A 68 -3.10 0.97 3.29
N THR A 69 -2.08 1.59 2.70
CA THR A 69 -0.84 1.91 3.44
C THR A 69 -1.08 2.85 4.62
N GLU A 70 -1.93 3.86 4.47
CA GLU A 70 -2.27 4.78 5.56
C GLU A 70 -3.02 4.07 6.71
N MET A 71 -3.88 3.12 6.36
CA MET A 71 -4.70 2.40 7.34
C MET A 71 -3.90 1.43 8.23
N ILE A 72 -2.79 0.87 7.74
CA ILE A 72 -2.03 -0.17 8.43
C ILE A 72 -0.81 0.35 9.20
N ILE A 73 -0.32 1.56 8.91
CA ILE A 73 0.79 2.16 9.68
C ILE A 73 0.35 2.35 11.14
N GLY A 74 1.20 1.92 12.08
CA GLY A 74 0.95 1.98 13.51
C GLY A 74 0.12 0.83 14.07
N ARG A 75 -0.37 -0.09 13.21
CA ARG A 75 -1.08 -1.30 13.63
C ARG A 75 -0.15 -2.49 13.80
N THR A 76 -0.60 -3.51 14.50
CA THR A 76 0.10 -4.80 14.50
C THR A 76 -0.10 -5.54 13.18
N VAL A 77 0.74 -6.54 12.91
CA VAL A 77 0.62 -7.38 11.72
C VAL A 77 -0.74 -8.10 11.70
N GLU A 78 -1.22 -8.57 12.85
CA GLU A 78 -2.51 -9.25 12.99
C GLU A 78 -3.69 -8.31 12.73
N GLU A 79 -3.64 -7.08 13.25
CA GLU A 79 -4.67 -6.07 12.97
C GLU A 79 -4.71 -5.69 11.49
N ALA A 80 -3.55 -5.60 10.84
CA ALA A 80 -3.46 -5.35 9.41
C ALA A 80 -4.05 -6.49 8.57
N LEU A 81 -3.85 -7.74 9.00
CA LEU A 81 -4.45 -8.94 8.36
C LEU A 81 -5.98 -8.97 8.45
N LEU A 82 -6.58 -8.37 9.47
CA LEU A 82 -8.03 -8.31 9.63
C LEU A 82 -8.71 -7.26 8.73
N LEU A 83 -7.94 -6.40 8.08
CA LEU A 83 -8.45 -5.36 7.18
C LEU A 83 -8.66 -5.86 5.73
N THR A 84 -8.27 -7.10 5.43
CA THR A 84 -8.37 -7.76 4.11
C THR A 84 -9.40 -8.88 4.14
#